data_AF-A0A1F5ZL07-F1
#
_entry.id   AF-A0A1F5ZL07-F1
#
_cell.length_a   1.000
_cell.length_b   1.000
_cell.length_c   1.000
_cell.angle_alpha   90.00
_cell.angle_beta   90.00
_cell.angle_gamma   90.00
#
_symmetry.space_group_name_H-M   'P 1'
#
loop_
_entity.id
_entity.type
_entity.pdbx_description
1 polymer ?
#
loop_
_entity_poly.entity_id
_entity_poly.type
_entity_poly.pdbx_seq_one_letter_code
_entity_poly.pdbx_strand_id
1 'polypeptide(L)'
;MNTLTIPITDFIRKFGEYSNLLSRVERIILTRDGRPFAHVIPAPEEKNRKLLSMFGAGIGTEIENDKIWKKVFTRHNRKHPVKLD
;
A
#
# COMPACT_ATOMS: atom_id res chain seq x y z
N MET A 1 -1.02 6.76 -3.77
CA MET A 1 -0.73 5.74 -4.81
C MET A 1 0.75 5.48 -4.82
N ASN A 2 1.19 4.26 -4.47
CA ASN A 2 2.60 3.96 -4.24
C ASN A 2 3.24 3.50 -5.58
N THR A 3 3.88 4.43 -6.27
CA THR A 3 4.56 4.21 -7.56
C THR A 3 6.06 4.36 -7.38
N LEU A 4 6.83 3.38 -7.86
CA LEU A 4 8.29 3.43 -7.85
C LEU A 4 8.83 3.71 -9.25
N THR A 5 9.86 4.53 -9.36
CA THR A 5 10.56 4.80 -10.62
C THR A 5 12.00 4.32 -10.49
N ILE A 6 12.42 3.39 -11.34
CA ILE A 6 13.75 2.79 -11.29
C ILE A 6 14.36 2.61 -12.69
N PRO A 7 15.70 2.63 -12.83
CA PRO A 7 16.35 2.28 -14.08
C PRO A 7 16.14 0.81 -14.46
N ILE A 8 16.03 0.53 -15.76
CA ILE A 8 15.91 -0.84 -16.28
C ILE A 8 17.09 -1.73 -15.86
N THR A 9 18.29 -1.17 -15.78
CA THR A 9 19.50 -1.89 -15.37
C THR A 9 19.44 -2.35 -13.92
N ASP A 10 18.88 -1.52 -13.03
CA ASP A 10 18.68 -1.89 -11.63
C ASP A 10 17.55 -2.92 -11.48
N PHE A 11 16.47 -2.75 -12.26
CA PHE A 11 15.37 -3.72 -12.31
C PHE A 11 15.83 -5.13 -12.71
N ILE A 12 16.69 -5.23 -13.73
CA ILE A 12 17.24 -6.53 -14.18
C ILE A 12 18.14 -7.14 -13.11
N ARG A 13 19.02 -6.33 -12.50
CA ARG A 13 19.97 -6.81 -11.47
C ARG A 13 19.26 -7.33 -10.22
N LYS A 14 18.18 -6.68 -9.80
CA LYS A 14 17.43 -6.99 -8.58
C LYS A 14 16.04 -7.53 -8.90
N PHE A 15 15.90 -8.28 -9.99
CA PHE A 15 14.59 -8.73 -10.47
C PHE A 15 13.80 -9.48 -9.39
N GLY A 16 14.46 -10.36 -8.62
CA GLY A 16 13.81 -11.10 -7.53
C GLY A 16 13.24 -10.18 -6.44
N GLU A 17 13.96 -9.13 -6.06
CA GLU A 17 13.51 -8.16 -5.05
C GLU A 17 12.30 -7.36 -5.57
N TYR A 18 12.39 -6.84 -6.79
CA TYR A 18 11.30 -6.06 -7.39
C TYR A 18 10.07 -6.90 -7.72
N SER A 19 10.24 -8.17 -8.10
CA SER A 19 9.14 -9.12 -8.28
C SER A 19 8.35 -9.30 -6.98
N ASN A 20 9.05 -9.48 -5.86
CA ASN A 20 8.41 -9.53 -4.55
C ASN A 20 7.73 -8.21 -4.18
N LEU A 21 8.36 -7.08 -4.49
CA LEU A 21 7.84 -5.74 -4.21
C LEU A 21 6.60 -5.40 -5.03
N LEU A 22 6.49 -5.86 -6.29
CA LEU A 22 5.36 -5.61 -7.19
C LEU A 22 4.01 -5.99 -6.59
N SER A 23 3.97 -6.99 -5.72
CA SER A 23 2.76 -7.37 -5.00
C SER A 23 2.26 -6.34 -3.97
N ARG A 24 3.12 -5.41 -3.56
CA ARG A 24 2.87 -4.37 -2.54
C ARG A 24 2.76 -2.96 -3.12
N VAL A 25 3.21 -2.77 -4.36
CA VAL A 25 3.13 -1.48 -5.07
C VAL A 25 2.13 -1.58 -6.21
N GLU A 26 1.63 -0.43 -6.66
CA GLU A 26 0.65 -0.41 -7.74
C GLU A 26 1.31 -0.65 -9.10
N ARG A 27 2.47 -0.01 -9.32
CA ARG A 27 3.28 -0.14 -10.53
C ARG A 27 4.71 0.32 -10.30
N ILE A 28 5.61 -0.23 -11.09
CA ILE A 28 6.99 0.23 -11.23
C ILE A 28 7.14 0.86 -12.61
N ILE A 29 7.65 2.09 -12.66
CA ILE A 29 8.02 2.80 -13.88
C ILE A 29 9.48 2.50 -14.16
N LEU A 30 9.75 1.90 -15.32
CA LEU A 30 11.10 1.65 -15.79
C LEU A 30 11.61 2.83 -16.59
N THR A 31 12.83 3.25 -16.28
CA THR A 31 13.52 4.30 -17.02
C THR A 31 14.72 3.73 -17.79
N ARG A 32 15.00 4.32 -18.95
CA ARG A 32 16.21 4.12 -19.74
C ARG A 32 16.80 5.49 -20.02
N ASP A 33 18.06 5.70 -19.64
CA ASP A 33 18.75 6.99 -19.78
C ASP A 33 17.95 8.16 -19.16
N GLY A 34 17.33 7.91 -18.00
CA GLY A 34 16.53 8.90 -17.27
C GLY A 34 15.11 9.12 -17.82
N ARG A 35 14.73 8.48 -18.93
CA ARG A 35 13.40 8.62 -19.54
C ARG A 35 12.51 7.42 -19.22
N PRO A 36 11.27 7.62 -18.76
CA PRO A 36 10.32 6.53 -18.56
C PRO A 36 9.93 5.94 -19.92
N PHE A 37 9.93 4.61 -20.02
CA PHE A 37 9.57 3.93 -21.27
C PHE A 37 8.62 2.74 -21.07
N ALA A 38 8.53 2.19 -19.86
CA ALA A 38 7.67 1.05 -19.58
C ALA A 38 7.09 1.07 -18.17
N HIS A 39 5.96 0.41 -18.02
CA HIS A 39 5.31 0.15 -16.74
C HIS A 39 5.29 -1.35 -16.47
N VAL A 40 5.73 -1.74 -15.28
CA VAL A 40 5.59 -3.09 -14.78
C VAL A 40 4.50 -3.08 -13.73
N ILE A 41 3.48 -3.90 -13.95
CA ILE A 41 2.34 -4.07 -13.06
C ILE A 41 2.29 -5.52 -12.56
N PRO A 42 1.85 -5.76 -11.32
CA PRO A 42 1.62 -7.12 -10.86
C PRO A 42 0.51 -7.77 -11.69
N ALA A 43 0.68 -9.05 -12.03
CA ALA A 43 -0.40 -9.83 -12.62
C ALA A 43 -1.61 -9.84 -11.65
N PRO A 44 -2.84 -9.62 -12.14
CA PRO A 44 -4.03 -9.57 -11.27
C PRO A 44 -4.20 -10.82 -10.41
N GLU A 45 -3.90 -12.00 -10.99
CA GLU A 45 -3.97 -13.30 -10.31
C GLU A 45 -3.02 -13.38 -9.11
N GLU A 46 -1.77 -12.96 -9.29
CA GLU A 46 -0.75 -12.94 -8.25
C GLU A 46 -1.08 -11.96 -7.13
N LYS A 47 -1.62 -10.79 -7.49
CA LYS A 47 -2.11 -9.79 -6.54
C LYS A 47 -3.27 -10.36 -5.72
N ASN A 48 -4.25 -10.97 -6.39
CA ASN A 48 -5.42 -11.57 -5.74
C ASN A 48 -5.03 -12.73 -4.83
N ARG A 49 -4.11 -13.60 -5.26
CA ARG A 49 -3.57 -14.70 -4.45
C ARG A 49 -2.98 -14.18 -3.14
N LYS A 50 -2.21 -13.09 -3.20
CA LYS A 50 -1.60 -12.50 -2.01
C LYS A 50 -2.63 -11.80 -1.12
N LEU A 51 -3.61 -11.10 -1.69
CA LEU A 51 -4.72 -10.52 -0.93
C LEU A 51 -5.54 -11.60 -0.21
N LEU A 52 -5.81 -12.73 -0.86
CA LEU A 52 -6.49 -13.87 -0.26
C LEU A 52 -5.68 -14.49 0.89
N SER A 53 -4.35 -14.54 0.79
CA SER A 53 -3.51 -15.00 1.91
C SER A 53 -3.57 -14.09 3.14
N MET A 54 -3.98 -12.83 2.96
CA MET A 54 -4.19 -11.87 4.05
C MET A 54 -5.65 -11.83 4.50
N PHE A 55 -6.53 -12.61 3.88
CA PHE A 55 -7.93 -12.70 4.28
C PHE A 55 -8.02 -13.28 5.68
N GLY A 56 -8.65 -12.54 6.59
CA GLY A 56 -8.73 -12.92 7.99
C GLY A 56 -7.50 -12.55 8.84
N ALA A 57 -6.46 -11.92 8.29
CA ALA A 57 -5.34 -11.40 9.09
C ALA A 57 -5.77 -10.31 10.10
N GLY A 58 -6.94 -9.72 9.88
CA GLY A 58 -7.59 -8.77 10.81
C GLY A 58 -8.46 -9.44 11.89
N ILE A 59 -8.73 -10.74 11.80
CA ILE A 59 -9.66 -11.44 12.71
C ILE A 59 -9.08 -11.45 14.12
N GLY A 60 -9.82 -10.83 15.05
CA GLY A 60 -9.40 -10.65 16.45
C GLY A 60 -8.49 -9.45 16.70
N THR A 61 -8.16 -8.65 15.69
CA THR A 61 -7.46 -7.38 15.88
C THR A 61 -8.44 -6.25 16.23
N GLU A 62 -7.92 -5.17 16.81
CA GLU A 62 -8.72 -3.97 17.12
C GLU A 62 -9.44 -3.36 15.91
N ILE A 63 -8.97 -3.66 14.70
CA ILE A 63 -9.57 -3.22 13.43
C ILE A 63 -10.96 -3.84 13.23
N GLU A 64 -11.24 -5.03 13.77
CA GLU A 64 -12.58 -5.64 13.72
C GLU A 64 -13.45 -5.30 14.94
N ASN A 65 -12.91 -4.56 15.92
CA ASN A 65 -13.65 -4.24 17.13
C ASN A 65 -14.65 -3.10 16.88
N ASP A 66 -15.90 -3.48 16.68
CA ASP A 66 -17.02 -2.59 16.45
C ASP A 66 -17.20 -1.52 17.56
N LYS A 67 -16.78 -1.82 18.80
CA LYS A 67 -16.80 -0.85 19.91
C LYS A 67 -15.75 0.26 19.73
N ILE A 68 -14.58 -0.07 19.18
CA ILE A 68 -13.53 0.91 18.91
C ILE A 68 -13.99 1.88 17.83
N TRP A 69 -14.52 1.37 16.72
CA TRP A 69 -15.03 2.22 15.65
C TRP A 69 -16.20 3.09 16.09
N LYS A 70 -17.15 2.55 16.88
CA LYS A 70 -18.21 3.37 17.50
C LYS A 70 -17.65 4.52 18.32
N LYS A 71 -16.60 4.28 19.12
CA LYS A 71 -15.92 5.33 19.89
C LYS A 71 -15.24 6.36 19.01
N VAL A 72 -14.52 5.94 17.96
CA VAL A 72 -13.83 6.83 17.01
C VAL A 72 -14.82 7.72 16.23
N PHE A 73 -15.94 7.13 15.79
CA PHE A 73 -16.99 7.86 15.06
C PHE A 73 -17.95 8.64 15.95
N THR A 74 -17.79 8.58 17.27
CA THR A 74 -18.61 9.40 18.17
C THR A 74 -18.20 10.86 18.01
N ARG A 75 -19.14 11.69 17.54
CA ARG A 75 -18.92 13.13 17.37
C ARG A 75 -18.68 13.78 18.73
N HIS A 76 -17.41 14.02 19.07
CA HIS A 76 -17.04 14.78 20.25
C HIS A 76 -17.28 16.27 20.00
N ASN A 77 -18.42 16.78 20.45
CA ASN A 77 -18.66 18.21 20.49
C ASN A 77 -17.86 18.83 21.65
N ARG A 78 -16.84 19.64 21.33
CA ARG A 78 -16.02 20.31 22.36
C ARG A 78 -16.87 21.40 23.03
N LYS A 79 -17.13 21.26 24.33
CA LYS A 79 -17.82 22.30 25.13
C LYS A 79 -16.95 23.53 25.40
N HIS A 80 -15.63 23.41 25.26
CA HIS A 80 -14.68 24.48 25.53
C HIS A 80 -13.75 24.69 24.33
N PRO A 81 -13.45 25.96 23.99
CA PRO A 81 -12.51 26.29 22.93
C PRO A 81 -11.10 25.80 23.29
N VAL A 82 -10.35 25.35 22.29
CA VAL A 82 -8.92 25.04 22.45
C VAL A 82 -8.18 26.36 22.55
N LYS A 83 -7.49 26.60 23.66
CA LYS A 83 -6.50 27.67 23.73
C LYS A 83 -5.33 27.27 22.83
N LEU A 84 -5.10 28.06 21.79
CA LEU A 84 -3.87 28.06 21.03
C LEU A 84 -2.95 29.04 21.76
N ASP A 85 -1.93 28.51 22.43
CA ASP A 85 -0.80 29.30 22.92
C ASP A 85 0.20 29.52 21.78
#